data_AF-A0A5P1EN25-F1
#
_entry.id   AF-A0A5P1EN25-F1
#
_cell.length_a   1.000
_cell.length_b   1.000
_cell.length_c   1.000
_cell.angle_alpha   90.00
_cell.angle_beta   90.00
_cell.angle_gamma   90.00
#
_symmetry.space_group_name_H-M   'P 1'
#
loop_
_entity.id
_entity.type
_entity.pdbx_description
1 polymer ?
#
loop_
_entity_poly.entity_id
_entity_poly.type
_entity_poly.pdbx_seq_one_letter_code
_entity_poly.pdbx_strand_id
1 'polypeptide(L)'
;MAFLLMLKQAASTETNPFAEAIKAELFQLVLGTFSLPINLPGTNYHRALEARKKIICMLTEIIEERRASSSLHHDMLDCLLQPEEGSKAKLTNDQIIDVIIALIYSSYETVSTTSMMAVKYLHDHPKILEDLRNEHLEIRKGKLPGDALNSNDYKSMNFTRAVSR
;
A
#
# COMPACT_ATOMS: atom_id res chain seq x y z
N MET A 1 2.35 -6.39 -5.61
CA MET A 1 3.26 -6.33 -4.45
C MET A 1 2.97 -5.12 -3.56
N ALA A 2 3.06 -3.88 -4.07
CA ALA A 2 2.82 -2.66 -3.27
C ALA A 2 1.45 -2.60 -2.56
N PHE A 3 0.36 -2.88 -3.28
CA PHE A 3 -0.99 -2.91 -2.72
C PHE A 3 -1.12 -3.86 -1.52
N LEU A 4 -0.64 -5.10 -1.67
CA LEU A 4 -0.76 -6.12 -0.62
C LEU A 4 0.07 -5.76 0.63
N LEU A 5 1.24 -5.15 0.44
CA LEU A 5 2.06 -4.67 1.54
C LEU A 5 1.35 -3.55 2.32
N MET A 6 0.80 -2.57 1.61
CA MET A 6 0.07 -1.47 2.23
C MET A 6 -1.21 -1.94 2.91
N LEU A 7 -1.96 -2.86 2.29
CA LEU A 7 -3.16 -3.43 2.88
C LEU A 7 -2.84 -4.21 4.16
N LYS A 8 -1.75 -4.99 4.16
CA LYS A 8 -1.26 -5.67 5.35
C LYS A 8 -0.84 -4.69 6.45
N GLN A 9 -0.17 -3.58 6.11
CA GLN A 9 0.20 -2.56 7.09
C GLN A 9 -1.00 -1.77 7.61
N ALA A 10 -2.01 -1.55 6.77
CA ALA A 10 -3.19 -0.77 7.12
C ALA A 10 -4.17 -1.56 8.00
N ALA A 11 -4.42 -2.83 7.66
CA ALA A 11 -5.51 -3.61 8.23
C ALA A 11 -5.13 -5.06 8.60
N SER A 12 -3.84 -5.41 8.69
CA SER A 12 -3.35 -6.76 9.02
C SER A 12 -3.96 -7.89 8.21
N THR A 13 -4.59 -7.59 7.07
CA THR A 13 -5.23 -8.60 6.24
C THR A 13 -4.15 -9.32 5.45
N GLU A 14 -4.09 -10.64 5.58
CA GLU A 14 -3.28 -11.48 4.72
C GLU A 14 -3.87 -11.55 3.30
N THR A 15 -3.13 -12.16 2.37
CA THR A 15 -3.65 -12.53 1.04
C THR A 15 -4.84 -13.47 1.19
N ASN A 16 -6.03 -12.89 1.25
CA ASN A 16 -7.32 -13.55 1.38
C ASN A 16 -8.26 -13.04 0.26
N PRO A 17 -9.43 -13.68 0.03
CA PRO A 17 -10.39 -13.23 -0.97
C PRO A 17 -10.81 -11.76 -0.79
N PHE A 18 -10.78 -11.26 0.44
CA PHE A 18 -11.08 -9.87 0.79
C PHE A 18 -10.05 -8.88 0.22
N ALA A 19 -8.75 -9.20 0.32
CA ALA A 19 -7.68 -8.36 -0.22
C ALA A 19 -7.80 -8.19 -1.74
N GLU A 20 -8.13 -9.26 -2.47
CA GLU A 20 -8.34 -9.17 -3.92
C GLU A 20 -9.64 -8.43 -4.27
N ALA A 21 -10.69 -8.52 -3.45
CA ALA A 21 -11.91 -7.72 -3.62
C ALA A 21 -11.63 -6.21 -3.46
N ILE A 22 -10.94 -5.81 -2.38
CA ILE A 22 -10.54 -4.40 -2.21
C ILE A 22 -9.67 -3.93 -3.37
N LYS A 23 -8.72 -4.75 -3.82
CA LYS A 23 -7.83 -4.41 -4.93
C LYS A 23 -8.59 -4.12 -6.22
N ALA A 24 -9.57 -4.96 -6.54
CA ALA A 24 -10.39 -4.81 -7.74
C ALA A 24 -11.19 -3.51 -7.71
N GLU A 25 -11.81 -3.18 -6.57
CA GLU A 25 -12.57 -1.94 -6.40
C GLU A 25 -11.64 -0.72 -6.36
N LEU A 26 -10.47 -0.80 -5.71
CA LEU A 26 -9.48 0.28 -5.70
C LEU A 26 -9.00 0.60 -7.12
N PHE A 27 -8.81 -0.41 -7.96
CA PHE A 27 -8.44 -0.19 -9.34
C PHE A 27 -9.51 0.60 -10.11
N GLN A 28 -10.79 0.29 -9.89
CA GLN A 28 -11.89 1.10 -10.47
C GLN A 28 -11.87 2.54 -9.93
N LEU A 29 -11.57 2.72 -8.64
CA LEU A 29 -11.44 4.04 -8.03
C LEU A 29 -10.34 4.87 -8.70
N VAL A 30 -9.15 4.31 -8.90
CA VAL A 30 -8.02 4.95 -9.61
C VAL A 30 -8.41 5.33 -11.03
N LEU A 31 -9.05 4.43 -11.78
CA LEU A 31 -9.50 4.71 -13.15
C LEU A 31 -10.51 5.87 -13.21
N GLY A 32 -11.39 5.99 -12.21
CA GLY A 32 -12.34 7.10 -12.14
C GLY A 32 -11.72 8.43 -11.77
N THR A 33 -10.69 8.45 -10.92
CA THR A 33 -9.98 9.68 -10.53
C THR A 33 -9.41 10.41 -11.73
N PHE A 34 -8.89 9.67 -12.72
CA PHE A 34 -8.33 10.23 -13.96
C PHE A 34 -9.34 10.39 -15.10
N SER A 35 -10.64 10.20 -14.83
CA SER A 35 -11.69 10.29 -15.84
C SER A 35 -12.46 11.60 -15.76
N LEU A 36 -13.22 11.91 -16.83
CA LEU A 36 -14.14 13.06 -16.79
C LEU A 36 -15.20 12.85 -15.70
N PRO A 37 -15.54 13.89 -14.91
CA PRO A 37 -16.47 13.79 -13.78
C PRO A 37 -17.94 13.71 -14.24
N ILE A 38 -18.26 12.71 -15.05
CA ILE A 38 -19.57 12.49 -15.67
C ILE A 38 -20.17 11.23 -15.04
N ASN A 39 -21.17 11.42 -14.17
CA ASN A 39 -21.86 10.33 -13.48
C ASN A 39 -22.99 9.74 -14.33
N LEU A 40 -22.63 8.97 -15.36
CA LEU A 40 -23.57 8.22 -16.20
C LEU A 40 -23.22 6.72 -16.17
N PRO A 41 -24.23 5.83 -16.19
CA PRO A 41 -23.97 4.39 -16.27
C PRO A 41 -23.02 4.04 -17.41
N GLY A 42 -21.97 3.28 -17.11
CA GLY A 42 -20.94 2.88 -18.07
C GLY A 42 -19.69 3.77 -18.11
N THR A 43 -19.69 4.96 -17.51
CA THR A 43 -18.46 5.79 -17.40
C THR A 43 -17.51 5.27 -16.32
N ASN A 44 -16.22 5.59 -16.44
CA ASN A 44 -15.22 5.31 -15.40
C ASN A 44 -15.56 6.02 -14.08
N TYR A 45 -16.03 7.28 -14.15
CA TYR A 45 -16.41 8.05 -12.97
C TYR A 45 -17.57 7.41 -12.21
N HIS A 46 -18.61 6.94 -12.91
CA HIS A 46 -19.72 6.22 -12.28
C HIS A 46 -19.25 4.93 -11.61
N ARG A 47 -18.42 4.13 -12.30
CA ARG A 47 -17.84 2.90 -11.72
C ARG A 47 -17.01 3.17 -10.47
N ALA A 48 -16.23 4.25 -10.44
CA ALA A 48 -15.43 4.62 -9.28
C ALA A 48 -16.28 5.04 -8.08
N LEU A 49 -17.40 5.73 -8.29
CA LEU A 49 -18.33 6.04 -7.21
C LEU A 49 -18.94 4.78 -6.59
N GLU A 50 -19.33 3.80 -7.42
CA GLU A 50 -19.82 2.51 -6.95
C GLU A 50 -18.73 1.70 -6.23
N ALA A 51 -17.51 1.71 -6.77
CA ALA A 51 -16.36 1.08 -6.14
C ALA A 51 -16.05 1.69 -4.76
N ARG A 52 -16.09 3.02 -4.63
CA ARG A 52 -15.92 3.70 -3.34
C ARG A 52 -16.95 3.23 -2.32
N LYS A 53 -18.23 3.12 -2.70
CA LYS A 53 -19.29 2.63 -1.79
C LYS A 53 -18.97 1.22 -1.28
N LYS A 54 -18.56 0.31 -2.16
CA LYS A 54 -18.19 -1.06 -1.77
C LYS A 54 -16.97 -1.09 -0.85
N ILE A 55 -15.95 -0.29 -1.14
CA ILE A 55 -14.77 -0.18 -0.27
C ILE A 55 -15.15 0.33 1.12
N ILE A 56 -16.02 1.34 1.20
CA ILE A 56 -16.53 1.85 2.48
C ILE A 56 -17.23 0.72 3.24
N CYS A 57 -18.18 0.00 2.61
CA CYS A 57 -18.86 -1.13 3.25
C CYS A 57 -17.89 -2.19 3.80
N MET A 58 -16.93 -2.62 2.97
CA MET A 58 -15.92 -3.62 3.35
C MET A 58 -15.06 -3.15 4.54
N LEU A 59 -14.65 -1.87 4.56
CA LEU A 59 -13.84 -1.32 5.66
C LEU A 59 -14.67 -1.10 6.92
N THR A 60 -15.96 -0.74 6.79
CA THR A 60 -16.88 -0.66 7.93
C THR A 60 -17.02 -2.01 8.62
N GLU A 61 -17.19 -3.10 7.86
CA GLU A 61 -17.28 -4.46 8.42
C GLU A 61 -16.02 -4.81 9.25
N ILE A 62 -14.82 -4.53 8.73
CA ILE A 62 -13.57 -4.74 9.48
C ILE A 62 -13.54 -3.92 10.78
N ILE A 63 -13.94 -2.65 10.73
CA ILE A 63 -13.92 -1.78 11.91
C ILE A 63 -14.85 -2.34 13.01
N GLU A 64 -16.04 -2.79 12.64
CA GLU A 64 -17.01 -3.34 13.58
C GLU A 64 -16.54 -4.69 14.15
N GLU A 65 -16.00 -5.59 13.31
CA GLU A 65 -15.40 -6.85 13.77
C GLU A 65 -14.27 -6.62 14.78
N ARG A 66 -13.41 -5.63 14.53
CA ARG A 66 -12.29 -5.30 15.43
C ARG A 66 -12.75 -4.74 16.76
N ARG A 67 -13.78 -3.90 16.76
CA ARG A 67 -14.35 -3.35 18.00
C ARG A 67 -15.05 -4.43 18.83
N ALA A 68 -15.63 -5.43 18.18
CA ALA A 68 -16.24 -6.57 18.85
C ALA A 68 -15.19 -7.57 19.39
N SER A 69 -14.00 -7.62 18.77
CA SER A 69 -12.90 -8.48 19.20
C SER A 69 -12.04 -7.84 20.30
N SER A 70 -11.46 -8.65 21.18
CA SER A 70 -10.43 -8.21 22.14
C SER A 70 -9.00 -8.35 21.61
N SER A 71 -8.84 -8.70 20.32
CA SER A 71 -7.54 -8.92 19.68
C SER A 71 -6.88 -7.60 19.28
N LEU A 72 -5.62 -7.43 19.67
CA LEU A 72 -4.77 -6.33 19.21
C LEU A 72 -3.99 -6.75 17.96
N HIS A 73 -4.10 -5.98 16.88
CA HIS A 73 -3.48 -6.23 15.58
C HIS A 73 -2.21 -5.38 15.35
N HIS A 74 -1.99 -4.33 16.17
CA HIS A 74 -0.81 -3.45 16.10
C HIS A 74 -0.55 -2.86 14.70
N ASP A 75 -1.62 -2.52 13.97
CA ASP A 75 -1.57 -1.92 12.65
C ASP A 75 -2.12 -0.49 12.62
N MET A 76 -2.14 0.13 11.44
CA MET A 76 -2.59 1.51 11.33
C MET A 76 -4.06 1.69 11.70
N LEU A 77 -4.92 0.74 11.36
CA LEU A 77 -6.33 0.81 11.71
C LEU A 77 -6.52 0.75 13.24
N ASP A 78 -5.77 -0.09 13.95
CA ASP A 78 -5.76 -0.08 15.41
C ASP A 78 -5.28 1.25 15.98
N CYS A 79 -4.22 1.84 15.41
CA CYS A 79 -3.75 3.17 15.81
C CYS A 79 -4.83 4.26 15.60
N LEU A 80 -5.56 4.21 14.49
CA LEU A 80 -6.63 5.19 14.17
C LEU A 80 -7.89 4.99 15.03
N LEU A 81 -8.14 3.76 15.50
CA LEU A 81 -9.26 3.44 16.39
C LEU A 81 -8.98 3.83 17.85
N GLN A 82 -7.71 3.96 18.23
CA GLN A 82 -7.33 4.42 19.56
C GLN A 82 -7.64 5.91 19.74
N PRO A 83 -8.13 6.32 20.93
CA PRO A 83 -8.26 7.74 21.23
C PRO A 83 -6.88 8.40 21.24
N GLU A 84 -6.73 9.55 20.60
CA GLU A 84 -5.53 10.37 20.74
C GLU A 84 -5.36 10.82 22.20
N GLU A 85 -4.18 10.58 22.78
CA GLU A 85 -3.87 11.07 24.12
C GLU A 85 -3.88 12.61 24.13
N GLY A 86 -4.81 13.20 24.90
CA GLY A 86 -4.95 14.65 25.04
C GLY A 86 -5.94 15.32 24.08
N SER A 87 -6.50 14.59 23.12
CA SER A 87 -7.60 15.06 22.27
C SER A 87 -8.95 14.52 22.77
N LYS A 88 -9.95 15.38 22.87
CA LYS A 88 -11.33 14.96 23.17
C LYS A 88 -12.08 14.44 21.93
N ALA A 89 -11.53 14.64 20.73
CA ALA A 89 -12.20 14.28 19.48
C ALA A 89 -11.66 12.95 18.95
N LYS A 90 -12.46 11.89 19.08
CA LYS A 90 -12.20 10.63 18.38
C LYS A 90 -12.55 10.80 16.90
N LEU A 91 -11.74 10.22 16.00
CA LEU A 91 -12.09 10.14 14.59
C LEU A 91 -13.40 9.36 14.42
N THR A 92 -14.26 9.85 13.53
CA THR A 92 -15.46 9.13 13.10
C THR A 92 -15.08 7.95 12.21
N ASN A 93 -15.93 6.93 12.11
CA ASN A 93 -15.69 5.78 11.22
C ASN A 93 -15.43 6.24 9.78
N ASP A 94 -16.19 7.21 9.28
CA ASP A 94 -16.02 7.75 7.93
C ASP A 94 -14.65 8.38 7.73
N GLN A 95 -14.15 9.14 8.72
CA GLN A 95 -12.81 9.73 8.67
C GLN A 95 -11.71 8.66 8.67
N ILE A 96 -11.84 7.64 9.52
CA ILE A 96 -10.88 6.52 9.57
C ILE A 96 -10.85 5.80 8.21
N ILE A 97 -12.02 5.50 7.65
CA ILE A 97 -12.17 4.84 6.35
C ILE A 97 -11.54 5.68 5.25
N ASP A 98 -11.84 6.98 5.18
CA ASP A 98 -11.27 7.87 4.17
C ASP A 98 -9.75 7.98 4.28
N VAL A 99 -9.18 8.01 5.49
CA VAL A 99 -7.73 7.97 5.72
C VAL A 99 -7.12 6.67 5.19
N ILE A 100 -7.73 5.52 5.51
CA ILE A 100 -7.25 4.21 5.02
C ILE A 100 -7.32 4.13 3.49
N ILE A 101 -8.42 4.57 2.89
CA ILE A 101 -8.57 4.61 1.43
C ILE A 101 -7.48 5.49 0.81
N ALA A 102 -7.26 6.70 1.34
CA ALA A 102 -6.26 7.62 0.82
C ALA A 102 -4.84 7.03 0.88
N LEU A 103 -4.50 6.35 1.98
CA LEU A 103 -3.19 5.71 2.15
C LEU A 103 -2.99 4.51 1.20
N ILE A 104 -3.99 3.64 1.06
CA ILE A 104 -3.92 2.50 0.13
C ILE A 104 -3.85 3.00 -1.31
N TYR A 105 -4.68 3.98 -1.66
CA TYR A 105 -4.73 4.61 -2.98
C TYR A 105 -3.38 5.19 -3.38
N SER A 106 -2.84 6.10 -2.56
CA SER A 106 -1.59 6.82 -2.85
C SER A 106 -0.39 5.89 -2.91
N SER A 107 -0.33 4.87 -2.05
CA SER A 107 0.77 3.90 -2.02
C SER A 107 0.73 2.97 -3.23
N TYR A 108 -0.46 2.55 -3.66
CA TYR A 108 -0.60 1.69 -4.83
C TYR A 108 -0.12 2.40 -6.10
N GLU A 109 -0.60 3.62 -6.35
CA GLU A 109 -0.28 4.36 -7.57
C GLU A 109 1.22 4.70 -7.66
N THR A 110 1.77 5.29 -6.59
CA THR A 110 3.15 5.78 -6.57
C THR A 110 4.17 4.65 -6.61
N VAL A 111 4.07 3.67 -5.71
CA VAL A 111 5.06 2.58 -5.61
C VAL A 111 4.99 1.66 -6.83
N SER A 112 3.80 1.39 -7.37
CA SER A 112 3.66 0.59 -8.60
C SER A 112 4.33 1.29 -9.79
N THR A 113 4.07 2.59 -9.96
CA THR A 113 4.67 3.39 -11.05
C THR A 113 6.19 3.48 -10.90
N THR A 114 6.69 3.79 -9.70
CA THR A 114 8.13 3.84 -9.43
C THR A 114 8.80 2.49 -9.68
N SER A 115 8.19 1.39 -9.26
CA SER A 115 8.73 0.04 -9.48
C SER A 115 8.81 -0.30 -10.97
N MET A 116 7.76 0.02 -11.73
CA MET A 116 7.74 -0.15 -13.18
C MET A 116 8.83 0.67 -13.87
N MET A 117 8.97 1.95 -13.49
CA MET A 117 9.99 2.85 -14.02
C MET A 117 11.40 2.34 -13.69
N ALA A 118 11.64 1.86 -12.47
CA ALA A 118 12.92 1.27 -12.09
C ALA A 118 13.28 0.08 -13.01
N VAL A 119 12.36 -0.86 -13.23
CA VAL A 119 12.59 -1.98 -14.15
C VAL A 119 12.91 -1.49 -15.56
N LYS A 120 12.14 -0.52 -16.08
CA LYS A 120 12.34 0.06 -17.40
C LYS A 120 13.72 0.71 -17.53
N TYR A 121 14.10 1.59 -16.61
CA TYR A 121 15.38 2.30 -16.70
C TYR A 121 16.58 1.38 -16.49
N LEU A 122 16.46 0.37 -15.61
CA LEU A 122 17.53 -0.61 -15.43
C LEU A 122 17.73 -1.49 -16.66
N HIS A 123 16.65 -1.84 -17.36
CA HIS A 123 16.72 -2.52 -18.64
C HIS A 123 17.48 -1.69 -19.70
N ASP A 124 17.19 -0.39 -19.77
CA ASP A 124 17.82 0.51 -20.75
C ASP A 124 19.28 0.87 -20.40
N HIS A 125 19.70 0.67 -19.15
CA HIS A 125 21.03 1.01 -18.65
C HIS A 125 21.74 -0.22 -18.03
N PRO A 126 22.21 -1.18 -18.85
CA PRO A 126 22.75 -2.45 -18.36
C PRO A 126 23.99 -2.31 -17.46
N LYS A 127 24.80 -1.26 -17.65
CA LYS A 127 25.93 -0.96 -16.77
C LYS A 127 25.48 -0.63 -15.34
N ILE A 128 24.43 0.19 -15.20
CA ILE A 128 23.84 0.54 -13.91
C ILE A 128 23.25 -0.71 -13.24
N LEU A 129 22.59 -1.56 -14.03
CA LEU A 129 22.08 -2.84 -13.54
C LEU A 129 23.19 -3.76 -13.04
N GLU A 130 24.33 -3.80 -13.73
CA GLU A 130 25.51 -4.58 -13.31
C GLU A 130 26.10 -4.04 -12.00
N ASP A 131 26.26 -2.73 -11.88
CA ASP A 131 26.75 -2.07 -10.66
C ASP A 131 25.81 -2.33 -9.47
N LEU A 132 24.49 -2.26 -9.66
CA LEU A 132 23.51 -2.63 -8.62
C LEU A 132 23.60 -4.10 -8.23
N ARG A 133 23.75 -5.00 -9.22
CA ARG A 133 23.91 -6.42 -8.97
C ARG A 133 25.17 -6.67 -8.14
N ASN A 134 26.27 -6.03 -8.46
CA ASN A 134 27.52 -6.13 -7.71
C ASN A 134 27.34 -5.66 -6.26
N GLU A 135 26.73 -4.48 -6.04
CA GLU A 135 26.41 -3.98 -4.69
C GLU A 135 25.61 -5.01 -3.87
N HIS A 136 24.52 -5.54 -4.42
CA HIS A 136 23.67 -6.48 -3.69
C HIS A 136 24.32 -7.85 -3.48
N LEU A 137 25.18 -8.31 -4.40
CA LEU A 137 25.95 -9.53 -4.23
C LEU A 137 26.98 -9.40 -3.10
N GLU A 138 27.66 -8.27 -2.99
CA GLU A 138 28.59 -8.02 -1.87
C GLU A 138 27.86 -8.02 -0.52
N ILE A 139 26.69 -7.38 -0.43
CA ILE A 139 25.85 -7.43 0.77
C ILE A 139 25.45 -8.88 1.08
N ARG A 140 25.10 -9.68 0.06
CA ARG A 140 24.69 -11.08 0.25
C ARG A 140 25.83 -11.99 0.70
N LYS A 141 27.08 -11.74 0.28
CA LYS A 141 28.27 -12.51 0.71
C LYS A 141 28.49 -12.45 2.22
N GLY A 142 28.09 -11.36 2.88
CA GLY A 142 28.19 -11.21 4.32
C GLY A 142 27.16 -11.99 5.14
N LYS A 143 26.32 -12.84 4.51
CA LYS A 143 25.14 -13.45 5.13
C LYS A 143 25.04 -14.95 4.85
N LEU A 144 24.42 -15.68 5.78
CA LEU A 144 24.15 -17.11 5.58
C LEU A 144 22.99 -17.31 4.59
N PRO A 145 22.95 -18.48 3.92
CA PRO A 145 21.79 -18.85 3.13
C PRO A 145 20.52 -18.83 3.97
N GLY A 146 19.52 -18.05 3.52
CA GLY A 146 18.24 -17.90 4.22
C GLY A 146 18.13 -16.68 5.14
N ASP A 147 19.23 -15.99 5.46
CA ASP A 147 19.17 -14.81 6.31
C ASP A 147 18.39 -13.67 5.64
N ALA A 148 17.38 -13.14 6.36
CA ALA A 148 16.57 -12.00 5.94
C ALA A 148 17.36 -10.69 6.03
N LEU A 149 17.07 -9.74 5.12
CA LEU A 149 17.66 -8.40 5.15
C LEU A 149 17.38 -7.68 6.48
N ASN A 150 18.38 -6.99 7.01
CA ASN A 150 18.28 -6.18 8.22
C ASN A 150 18.50 -4.69 7.90
N SER A 151 18.34 -3.82 8.90
CA SER A 151 18.48 -2.37 8.73
C SER A 151 19.89 -1.94 8.30
N ASN A 152 20.93 -2.64 8.73
CA ASN A 152 22.31 -2.30 8.36
C ASN A 152 22.58 -2.64 6.88
N ASP A 153 22.02 -3.74 6.38
CA ASP A 153 22.08 -4.08 4.95
C ASP A 153 21.39 -3.01 4.10
N TYR A 154 20.23 -2.52 4.51
CA TYR A 154 19.56 -1.43 3.80
C TYR A 154 20.39 -0.15 3.78
N LYS A 155 21.06 0.17 4.91
CA LYS A 155 21.93 1.34 5.01
C LYS A 155 23.17 1.24 4.13
N SER A 156 23.67 0.04 3.83
CA SER A 156 24.85 -0.16 2.98
C SER A 156 24.54 -0.12 1.47
N MET A 157 23.26 -0.09 1.06
CA MET A 157 22.82 0.06 -0.34
C MET A 157 23.00 1.51 -0.83
N ASN A 158 24.24 1.95 -0.99
CA ASN A 158 24.58 3.34 -1.33
C ASN A 158 24.29 3.66 -2.80
N PHE A 159 24.65 2.76 -3.71
CA PHE A 159 24.40 2.90 -5.14
C PHE A 159 22.90 2.75 -5.46
N THR A 160 22.21 1.80 -4.84
CA THR A 160 20.74 1.69 -4.92
C THR A 160 20.05 3.01 -4.58
N ARG A 161 20.54 3.72 -3.56
CA ARG A 161 20.01 5.03 -3.16
C ARG A 161 20.33 6.15 -4.14
N ALA A 162 21.44 6.04 -4.87
CA ALA A 162 21.78 6.99 -5.92
C ALA A 162 20.89 6.79 -7.15
N VAL A 163 20.56 5.53 -7.48
CA VAL A 163 19.69 5.18 -8.63
C VAL A 163 18.21 5.47 -8.33
N SER A 164 17.80 5.44 -7.06
CA SER A 164 16.40 5.69 -6.67
C SER A 164 16.04 7.16 -6.42
N ARG A 165 16.99 8.08 -6.56
CA ARG A 165 16.80 9.54 -6.46
C ARG A 165 16.59 10.17 -7.83
#